data_AF-A0A494Z4P3-F1
#
_entry.id   AF-A0A494Z4P3-F1
#
_cell.length_a   1.000
_cell.length_b   1.000
_cell.length_c   1.000
_cell.angle_alpha   90.00
_cell.angle_beta   90.00
_cell.angle_gamma   90.00
#
_symmetry.space_group_name_H-M   'P 1'
#
loop_
_entity.id
_entity.type
_entity.pdbx_description
1 polymer ?
#
loop_
_entity_poly.entity_id
_entity_poly.type
_entity_poly.pdbx_seq_one_letter_code
_entity_poly.pdbx_strand_id
1 'polypeptide(L)'
;MKLNMLSALYAIMIFVPLELMLNVYRIARITHLEVGTINVLTGIIIIADIIGGSILLFYLTNEWQTNYWTALLWFPYFVLFIYFFAKLFPITDGGDSPNPVTGLLGLGGVIVYPFYILVLTGFARGNRD
;
A
#
# COMPACT_ATOMS: atom_id res chain seq x y z
N MET A 1 -6.20 0.04 -20.84
CA MET A 1 -6.78 -0.62 -19.65
C MET A 1 -5.70 -1.23 -18.74
N LYS A 2 -4.79 -2.08 -19.27
CA LYS A 2 -3.72 -2.74 -18.48
C LYS A 2 -2.86 -1.78 -17.62
N LEU A 3 -2.49 -0.62 -18.16
CA LEU A 3 -1.73 0.42 -17.42
C LEU A 3 -2.47 0.94 -16.18
N ASN A 4 -3.75 1.27 -16.34
CA ASN A 4 -4.60 1.77 -15.25
C ASN A 4 -4.82 0.69 -14.19
N MET A 5 -5.06 -0.55 -14.62
CA MET A 5 -5.20 -1.68 -13.70
C MET A 5 -3.93 -1.90 -12.88
N LEU A 6 -2.77 -1.87 -13.53
CA LEU A 6 -1.49 -2.00 -12.82
C LEU A 6 -1.22 -0.83 -11.88
N SER A 7 -1.58 0.39 -12.28
CA SER A 7 -1.47 1.59 -11.43
C SER A 7 -2.37 1.49 -10.20
N ALA A 8 -3.59 0.96 -10.35
CA ALA A 8 -4.48 0.68 -9.23
C ALA A 8 -3.92 -0.43 -8.31
N LEU A 9 -3.29 -1.46 -8.86
CA LEU A 9 -2.61 -2.49 -8.06
C LEU A 9 -1.44 -1.90 -7.26
N TYR A 10 -0.61 -1.05 -7.87
CA TYR A 10 0.41 -0.28 -7.13
C TYR A 10 -0.21 0.58 -6.02
N ALA A 11 -1.36 1.21 -6.26
CA ALA A 11 -2.04 1.95 -5.21
C ALA A 11 -2.51 1.05 -4.05
N ILE A 12 -3.03 -0.15 -4.33
CA ILE A 12 -3.43 -1.13 -3.29
C ILE A 12 -2.22 -1.55 -2.44
N MET A 13 -1.08 -1.76 -3.07
CA MET A 13 0.18 -2.23 -2.46
C MET A 13 0.77 -1.27 -1.42
N ILE A 14 0.48 0.03 -1.49
CA ILE A 14 0.83 0.96 -0.42
C ILE A 14 -0.36 1.24 0.51
N PHE A 15 -1.57 1.21 -0.02
CA PHE A 15 -2.81 1.40 0.74
C PHE A 15 -2.98 0.37 1.85
N VAL A 16 -2.81 -0.92 1.56
CA VAL A 16 -3.04 -1.99 2.56
C VAL A 16 -2.07 -1.88 3.74
N PRO A 17 -0.73 -1.80 3.55
CA PRO A 17 0.20 -1.55 4.65
C PRO A 17 -0.14 -0.32 5.48
N LEU A 18 -0.44 0.79 4.80
CA LEU A 18 -0.68 2.07 5.45
C LEU A 18 -1.96 2.05 6.29
N GLU A 19 -3.05 1.48 5.78
CA GLU A 19 -4.28 1.34 6.56
C GLU A 19 -4.12 0.37 7.72
N LEU A 20 -3.38 -0.74 7.56
CA LEU A 20 -3.11 -1.65 8.68
C LEU A 20 -2.36 -0.93 9.81
N MET A 21 -1.33 -0.16 9.46
CA MET A 21 -0.54 0.61 10.42
C MET A 21 -1.35 1.71 11.10
N LEU A 22 -2.16 2.46 10.34
CA LEU A 22 -2.95 3.58 10.89
C LEU A 22 -4.15 3.13 11.72
N ASN A 23 -4.58 1.87 11.60
CA ASN A 23 -5.78 1.36 12.26
C ASN A 23 -5.52 0.26 13.28
N VAL A 24 -4.29 0.08 13.75
CA VAL A 24 -3.93 -0.96 14.75
C VAL A 24 -4.84 -0.90 15.97
N TYR A 25 -5.09 0.29 16.54
CA TYR A 25 -5.95 0.44 17.73
C TYR A 25 -7.41 0.07 17.44
N ARG A 26 -7.91 0.49 16.27
CA ARG A 26 -9.28 0.17 15.84
C ARG A 26 -9.46 -1.32 15.64
N ILE A 27 -8.50 -1.98 14.99
CA ILE A 27 -8.50 -3.42 14.77
C ILE A 27 -8.45 -4.15 16.12
N ALA A 28 -7.57 -3.73 17.03
CA ALA A 28 -7.49 -4.29 18.38
C ALA A 28 -8.82 -4.17 19.13
N ARG A 29 -9.49 -3.01 19.05
CA ARG A 29 -10.79 -2.79 19.70
C ARG A 29 -11.89 -3.70 19.15
N ILE A 30 -12.02 -3.84 17.83
CA ILE A 30 -13.10 -4.65 17.22
C ILE A 30 -12.85 -6.15 17.30
N THR A 31 -11.59 -6.58 17.33
CA THR A 31 -11.22 -8.00 17.42
C THR A 31 -11.03 -8.46 18.86
N HIS A 32 -10.97 -7.53 19.81
CA HIS A 32 -10.60 -7.76 21.22
C HIS A 32 -9.23 -8.43 21.40
N LEU A 33 -8.35 -8.32 20.39
CA LEU A 33 -6.98 -8.78 20.46
C LEU A 33 -6.08 -7.70 21.05
N GLU A 34 -5.00 -8.13 21.69
CA GLU A 34 -3.99 -7.21 22.19
C GLU A 34 -3.34 -6.44 21.04
N VAL A 35 -3.07 -5.15 21.27
CA VAL A 35 -2.38 -4.26 20.32
C VAL A 35 -1.03 -4.86 19.89
N GLY A 36 -0.32 -5.53 20.80
CA GLY A 36 0.93 -6.24 20.49
C GLY A 36 0.73 -7.33 19.43
N THR A 37 -0.33 -8.15 19.56
CA THR A 37 -0.67 -9.19 18.58
C THR A 37 -1.02 -8.58 17.22
N ILE A 38 -1.83 -7.51 17.19
CA ILE A 38 -2.19 -6.83 15.95
C ILE A 38 -0.97 -6.23 15.26
N ASN A 39 -0.02 -5.67 16.01
CA ASN A 39 1.24 -5.15 15.46
C ASN A 39 2.07 -6.27 14.79
N VAL A 40 2.18 -7.43 15.43
CA VAL A 40 2.91 -8.58 14.85
C VAL A 40 2.24 -9.05 13.57
N LEU A 41 0.91 -9.22 13.58
CA LEU A 41 0.15 -9.61 12.39
C LEU A 41 0.28 -8.57 11.26
N THR A 42 0.21 -7.29 11.62
CA THR A 42 0.43 -6.18 10.67
C THR A 42 1.80 -6.28 10.03
N GLY A 43 2.86 -6.48 10.82
CA GLY A 43 4.21 -6.68 10.30
C GLY A 43 4.33 -7.87 9.34
N ILE A 44 3.73 -9.01 9.70
CA ILE A 44 3.71 -10.22 8.85
C ILE A 44 3.00 -9.93 7.52
N ILE A 45 1.82 -9.29 7.57
CA ILE A 45 1.04 -8.97 6.38
C ILE A 45 1.81 -7.97 5.49
N ILE A 46 2.45 -6.96 6.07
CA ILE A 46 3.27 -6.00 5.31
C ILE A 46 4.43 -6.68 4.60
N ILE A 47 5.14 -7.59 5.28
CA ILE A 47 6.24 -8.34 4.66
C ILE A 47 5.71 -9.23 3.51
N ALA A 48 4.61 -9.94 3.75
CA ALA A 48 3.98 -10.80 2.75
C ALA A 48 3.49 -9.98 1.54
N ASP A 49 2.89 -8.82 1.79
CA ASP A 49 2.42 -7.89 0.75
C ASP A 49 3.59 -7.37 -0.08
N ILE A 50 4.66 -6.86 0.55
CA ILE A 50 5.85 -6.39 -0.16
C ILE A 50 6.44 -7.50 -1.03
N ILE A 51 6.62 -8.72 -0.51
CA ILE A 51 7.25 -9.81 -1.27
C ILE A 51 6.31 -10.30 -2.38
N GLY A 52 5.11 -10.76 -2.02
CA GLY A 52 4.17 -11.36 -2.97
C GLY A 52 3.67 -10.35 -3.99
N GLY A 53 3.41 -9.13 -3.55
CA GLY A 53 2.99 -8.04 -4.41
C GLY A 53 4.09 -7.54 -5.33
N SER A 54 5.35 -7.46 -4.88
CA SER A 54 6.46 -7.16 -5.80
C SER A 54 6.63 -8.23 -6.88
N ILE A 55 6.52 -9.51 -6.53
CA ILE A 55 6.57 -10.62 -7.50
C ILE A 55 5.42 -10.50 -8.50
N LEU A 56 4.20 -10.28 -8.02
CA LEU A 56 3.01 -10.11 -8.85
C LEU A 56 3.16 -8.91 -9.79
N LEU A 57 3.50 -7.74 -9.26
CA LEU A 57 3.66 -6.51 -10.03
C LEU A 57 4.79 -6.63 -11.04
N PHE A 58 5.90 -7.29 -10.70
CA PHE A 58 6.99 -7.58 -11.63
C PHE A 58 6.49 -8.41 -12.81
N TYR A 59 5.83 -9.54 -12.52
CA TYR A 59 5.28 -10.43 -13.55
C TYR A 59 4.28 -9.70 -14.45
N LEU A 60 3.32 -8.98 -13.86
CA LEU A 60 2.30 -8.24 -14.61
C LEU A 60 2.90 -7.09 -15.41
N THR A 61 3.90 -6.40 -14.86
CA THR A 61 4.62 -5.35 -15.58
C THR A 61 5.25 -5.95 -16.83
N ASN A 62 5.90 -7.12 -16.70
CA ASN A 62 6.52 -7.86 -17.79
C ASN A 62 5.51 -8.28 -18.87
N GLU A 63 4.48 -9.01 -18.47
CA GLU A 63 3.45 -9.58 -19.33
C GLU A 63 2.63 -8.50 -20.06
N TRP A 64 2.28 -7.41 -19.38
CA TRP A 64 1.43 -6.35 -19.95
C TRP A 64 2.21 -5.25 -20.66
N GLN A 65 3.53 -5.38 -20.72
CA GLN A 65 4.44 -4.44 -21.33
C GLN A 65 4.22 -2.98 -20.91
N THR A 66 3.86 -2.77 -19.64
CA THR A 66 3.56 -1.44 -19.11
C THR A 66 4.81 -0.56 -19.05
N ASN A 67 4.58 0.75 -19.00
CA ASN A 67 5.61 1.77 -19.03
C ASN A 67 5.66 2.53 -17.71
N TYR A 68 6.64 3.43 -17.58
CA TYR A 68 6.90 4.18 -16.36
C TYR A 68 5.77 5.12 -15.91
N TRP A 69 4.70 5.30 -16.70
CA TRP A 69 3.55 6.09 -16.29
C TRP A 69 2.84 5.54 -15.05
N THR A 70 3.02 4.25 -14.72
CA THR A 70 2.55 3.66 -13.46
C THR A 70 3.09 4.39 -12.23
N ALA A 71 4.30 4.94 -12.29
CA ALA A 71 4.94 5.67 -11.19
C ALA A 71 4.26 7.02 -10.87
N LEU A 72 3.40 7.52 -11.76
CA LEU A 72 2.57 8.71 -11.55
C LEU A 72 1.10 8.35 -11.34
N LEU A 73 0.58 7.40 -12.12
CA LEU A 73 -0.83 7.07 -12.15
C LEU A 73 -1.32 6.32 -10.91
N TRP A 74 -0.43 5.72 -10.11
CA TRP A 74 -0.84 5.10 -8.83
C TRP A 74 -1.44 6.11 -7.86
N PHE A 75 -0.94 7.35 -7.85
CA PHE A 75 -1.29 8.32 -6.81
C PHE A 75 -2.77 8.73 -6.85
N PRO A 76 -3.38 9.05 -8.01
CA PRO A 76 -4.83 9.24 -8.10
C PRO A 76 -5.65 8.06 -7.57
N TYR A 77 -5.26 6.81 -7.86
CA TYR A 77 -5.95 5.63 -7.34
C TYR A 77 -5.79 5.50 -5.82
N PHE A 78 -4.59 5.79 -5.31
CA PHE A 78 -4.32 5.78 -3.87
C PHE A 78 -5.19 6.81 -3.13
N VAL A 79 -5.28 8.05 -3.64
CA VAL A 79 -6.15 9.09 -3.07
C VAL A 79 -7.61 8.64 -3.09
N LEU A 80 -8.07 8.02 -4.18
CA LEU A 80 -9.43 7.48 -4.25
C LEU A 80 -9.66 6.40 -3.20
N PHE A 81 -8.73 5.46 -3.02
CA PHE A 81 -8.85 4.41 -2.01
C PHE A 81 -8.90 4.97 -0.60
N ILE A 82 -8.02 5.90 -0.25
CA ILE A 82 -8.04 6.60 1.05
C ILE A 82 -9.39 7.31 1.25
N TYR A 83 -9.87 8.04 0.24
CA TYR A 83 -11.14 8.75 0.31
C TYR A 83 -12.33 7.80 0.55
N PHE A 84 -12.41 6.70 -0.21
CA PHE A 84 -13.47 5.72 -0.04
C PHE A 84 -13.38 5.03 1.32
N PHE A 85 -12.17 4.67 1.75
CA PHE A 85 -11.96 4.02 3.04
C PHE A 85 -12.35 4.92 4.20
N ALA A 86 -11.93 6.19 4.19
CA ALA A 86 -12.32 7.18 5.19
C ALA A 86 -13.83 7.42 5.25
N LYS A 87 -14.53 7.32 4.10
CA LYS A 87 -16.00 7.42 4.05
C LYS A 87 -16.71 6.17 4.57
N LEU A 88 -16.21 4.98 4.24
CA LEU A 88 -16.82 3.72 4.64
C LEU A 88 -16.52 3.36 6.09
N PHE A 89 -15.34 3.76 6.58
CA PHE A 89 -14.82 3.45 7.91
C PHE A 89 -14.32 4.71 8.61
N PRO A 90 -15.21 5.67 8.94
CA PRO A 90 -14.83 6.89 9.63
C PRO A 90 -14.28 6.58 11.02
N ILE A 91 -13.29 7.35 11.47
CA ILE A 91 -12.81 7.32 12.86
C ILE A 91 -13.83 8.08 13.71
N THR A 92 -14.52 7.37 14.61
CA THR A 92 -15.54 7.93 15.51
C THR A 92 -15.09 8.00 16.97
N ASP A 93 -14.03 7.28 17.32
CA ASP A 93 -13.44 7.22 18.66
C ASP A 93 -12.03 7.83 18.63
N GLY A 94 -11.79 8.81 19.50
CA GLY A 94 -10.48 9.46 19.60
C GLY A 94 -9.35 8.49 19.95
N GLY A 95 -9.65 7.40 20.65
CA GLY A 95 -8.70 6.34 21.01
C GLY A 95 -8.19 5.51 19.83
N ASP A 96 -8.84 5.59 18.67
CA ASP A 96 -8.38 4.90 17.45
C ASP A 96 -7.30 5.68 16.71
N SER A 97 -7.05 6.94 17.10
CA SER A 97 -6.12 7.81 16.37
C SER A 97 -4.71 7.22 16.39
N PRO A 98 -4.05 7.08 15.24
CA PRO A 98 -2.68 6.59 15.19
C PRO A 98 -1.75 7.59 15.87
N ASN A 99 -0.66 7.08 16.44
CA ASN A 99 0.37 7.96 17.00
C ASN A 99 1.05 8.79 15.88
N PRO A 100 1.62 9.97 16.20
CA PRO A 100 2.25 10.83 15.20
C PRO A 100 3.39 10.17 14.41
N VAL A 101 4.13 9.24 15.03
CA VAL A 101 5.25 8.54 14.39
C VAL A 101 4.75 7.66 13.25
N THR A 102 3.63 6.97 13.43
CA THR A 102 3.00 6.17 12.36
C THR A 102 2.60 7.06 11.18
N GLY A 103 2.07 8.25 11.44
CA GLY A 103 1.76 9.24 10.39
C GLY A 103 3.00 9.67 9.61
N LEU A 104 4.10 9.95 10.30
CA LEU A 104 5.39 10.30 9.67
C LEU A 104 5.94 9.15 8.81
N LEU A 105 5.85 7.91 9.29
CA LEU A 105 6.25 6.72 8.51
C LEU A 105 5.39 6.56 7.26
N GLY A 106 4.07 6.77 7.37
CA GLY A 106 3.16 6.75 6.22
C GLY A 106 3.53 7.78 5.16
N LEU A 107 3.82 9.03 5.58
CA LEU A 107 4.27 10.09 4.67
C LEU A 107 5.60 9.75 3.99
N GLY A 108 6.58 9.27 4.76
CA GLY A 108 7.85 8.82 4.22
C GLY A 108 7.69 7.70 3.20
N GLY A 109 6.81 6.73 3.49
CA GLY A 109 6.45 5.64 2.58
C GLY A 109 5.89 6.16 1.25
N VAL A 110 4.92 7.07 1.29
CA VAL A 110 4.29 7.69 0.11
C VAL A 110 5.33 8.43 -0.75
N ILE A 111 6.28 9.14 -0.13
CA ILE A 111 7.36 9.87 -0.82
C ILE A 111 8.33 8.91 -1.52
N VAL A 112 8.69 7.80 -0.87
CA VAL A 112 9.63 6.80 -1.41
C VAL A 112 8.98 5.90 -2.47
N TYR A 113 7.67 5.69 -2.38
CA TYR A 113 6.93 4.76 -3.23
C TYR A 113 7.11 4.91 -4.76
N PRO A 114 7.08 6.12 -5.37
CA PRO A 114 7.30 6.25 -6.81
C PRO A 114 8.68 5.72 -7.24
N PHE A 115 9.71 5.82 -6.40
CA PHE A 115 11.03 5.27 -6.69
C PHE A 115 11.02 3.74 -6.69
N TYR A 116 10.29 3.13 -5.75
CA TYR A 116 10.04 1.68 -5.76
C TYR A 116 9.39 1.22 -7.08
N ILE A 117 8.35 1.93 -7.55
CA ILE A 117 7.68 1.62 -8.82
C ILE A 117 8.66 1.73 -10.01
N LEU A 118 9.47 2.78 -10.05
CA LEU A 118 10.47 3.00 -11.10
C LEU A 118 11.49 1.86 -11.14
N VAL A 119 12.02 1.47 -9.98
CA VAL A 119 12.98 0.36 -9.87
C VAL A 119 12.36 -0.95 -10.37
N LEU A 120 11.16 -1.29 -9.88
CA LEU A 120 10.49 -2.53 -10.28
C LEU A 120 10.17 -2.55 -11.78
N THR A 121 9.71 -1.42 -12.32
CA THR A 121 9.41 -1.26 -13.75
C THR A 121 10.67 -1.34 -14.59
N GLY A 122 11.78 -0.76 -14.12
CA GLY A 122 13.08 -0.82 -14.79
C GLY A 122 13.60 -2.25 -14.90
N PHE A 123 13.63 -2.99 -13.79
CA PHE A 123 14.01 -4.41 -13.79
C PHE A 123 13.10 -5.26 -14.67
N ALA A 124 11.78 -5.08 -14.57
CA ALA A 124 10.82 -5.85 -15.35
C ALA A 124 10.89 -5.56 -16.86
N ARG A 125 11.40 -4.39 -17.27
CA ARG A 125 11.61 -4.04 -18.68
C ARG A 125 12.96 -4.54 -19.18
N GLY A 126 14.03 -4.41 -18.37
CA GLY A 126 15.36 -4.90 -18.74
C GLY A 126 15.43 -6.41 -18.99
N ASN A 127 14.54 -7.20 -18.38
CA ASN A 127 14.44 -8.64 -18.65
C ASN A 127 13.72 -9.01 -19.97
N ARG A 128 13.22 -8.03 -20.74
CA ARG A 128 12.56 -8.26 -22.03
C ARG A 128 13.49 -8.13 -23.23
N ASP A 129 14.59 -7.42 -23.03
CA ASP A 129 15.60 -7.10 -24.05
C ASP A 129 16.71 -8.16 -24.04
#